data_AF-A0A484S6X6-F1
#
_entry.id   AF-A0A484S6X6-F1
#
_cell.length_a   1.000
_cell.length_b   1.000
_cell.length_c   1.000
_cell.angle_alpha   90.00
_cell.angle_beta   90.00
_cell.angle_gamma   90.00
#
_symmetry.space_group_name_H-M   'P 1'
#
loop_
_entity.id
_entity.type
_entity.pdbx_description
1 polymer ?
#
loop_
_entity_poly.entity_id
_entity_poly.type
_entity_poly.pdbx_seq_one_letter_code
_entity_poly.pdbx_strand_id
1 'polypeptide(L)'
;MKRYAYIDNCSGYIWGLQDATTPQQGAKQMDAELGERGRQYDLTDGPAFSNETGYHVHVVPMDLDIADGQDEDVIKVVSALPYAGYLRVTASA
;
A
#
# COMPACT_ATOMS: atom_id res chain seq x y z
N MET A 1 14.82 -2.11 7.38
CA MET A 1 13.49 -1.48 7.34
C MET A 1 13.41 -0.66 6.07
N LYS A 2 12.27 -0.66 5.39
CA LYS A 2 11.98 0.15 4.19
C LYS A 2 10.70 0.92 4.44
N ARG A 3 10.52 2.05 3.76
CA ARG A 3 9.25 2.76 3.72
C ARG A 3 8.44 2.28 2.52
N TYR A 4 7.18 1.99 2.74
CA TYR A 4 6.26 1.51 1.72
C TYR A 4 5.10 2.49 1.57
N ALA A 5 4.74 2.79 0.33
CA ALA A 5 3.48 3.46 -0.01
C ALA A 5 2.46 2.43 -0.47
N TYR A 6 1.21 2.59 -0.02
CA TYR A 6 0.10 1.68 -0.32
C TYR A 6 -0.92 2.42 -1.19
N ILE A 7 -0.95 2.12 -2.48
CA ILE A 7 -1.95 2.66 -3.40
C ILE A 7 -3.12 1.70 -3.43
N ASP A 8 -4.29 2.13 -2.98
CA ASP A 8 -5.52 1.32 -2.99
C ASP A 8 -5.93 0.97 -4.43
N ASN A 9 -6.22 -0.31 -4.68
CA ASN A 9 -6.56 -0.80 -6.02
C ASN A 9 -7.88 -0.23 -6.54
N CYS A 10 -8.84 0.01 -5.66
CA CYS A 10 -10.18 0.45 -6.04
C CYS A 10 -10.23 1.94 -6.41
N SER A 11 -9.55 2.78 -5.64
CA SER A 11 -9.55 4.23 -5.78
C SER A 11 -8.33 4.77 -6.55
N GLY A 12 -7.22 4.04 -6.55
CA GLY A 12 -5.93 4.54 -7.04
C GLY A 12 -5.26 5.54 -6.10
N TYR A 13 -5.79 5.75 -4.89
CA TYR A 13 -5.28 6.72 -3.93
C TYR A 13 -4.20 6.11 -3.05
N ILE A 14 -3.27 6.95 -2.61
CA ILE A 14 -2.30 6.56 -1.59
C ILE A 14 -3.01 6.56 -0.24
N TRP A 15 -3.19 5.36 0.30
CA TRP A 15 -3.88 5.14 1.57
C TRP A 15 -2.99 5.44 2.77
N GLY A 16 -1.68 5.27 2.62
CA GLY A 16 -0.73 5.57 3.68
C GLY A 16 0.72 5.24 3.34
N LEU A 17 1.59 5.60 4.27
CA LEU A 17 3.01 5.31 4.28
C LEU A 17 3.34 4.55 5.55
N GLN A 18 4.09 3.45 5.44
CA GLN A 18 4.53 2.70 6.61
C GLN A 18 5.96 2.21 6.50
N ASP A 19 6.68 2.37 7.61
CA ASP A 19 8.02 1.83 7.77
C ASP A 19 7.91 0.40 8.29
N ALA A 20 8.38 -0.56 7.51
CA ALA A 20 8.27 -1.97 7.88
C ALA A 20 9.42 -2.81 7.32
N THR A 21 9.57 -4.04 7.80
CA THR A 21 10.48 -5.02 7.20
C THR A 21 9.86 -5.63 5.95
N THR A 22 8.54 -5.86 5.95
CA THR A 22 7.78 -6.40 4.81
C THR A 22 6.54 -5.55 4.50
N PRO A 23 6.05 -5.53 3.25
CA PRO A 23 4.81 -4.85 2.89
C PRO A 23 3.60 -5.28 3.74
N GLN A 24 3.44 -6.59 3.99
CA GLN A 24 2.34 -7.13 4.79
C GLN A 24 2.35 -6.58 6.23
N GLN A 25 3.53 -6.42 6.83
CA GLN A 25 3.65 -5.85 8.17
C GLN A 25 3.24 -4.39 8.19
N GLY A 26 3.65 -3.60 7.19
CA GLY A 26 3.25 -2.20 7.13
C GLY A 26 1.76 -2.04 6.86
N ALA A 27 1.16 -2.82 5.95
CA ALA A 27 -0.29 -2.82 5.74
C ALA A 27 -1.07 -3.14 7.03
N LYS A 28 -0.62 -4.13 7.82
CA LYS A 28 -1.21 -4.45 9.13
C LYS A 28 -1.09 -3.29 10.14
N GLN A 29 0.01 -2.55 10.12
CA GLN A 29 0.20 -1.38 10.98
C GLN A 29 -0.75 -0.25 10.57
N MET A 30 -0.80 0.07 9.26
CA MET A 30 -1.71 1.05 8.69
C MET A 30 -3.18 0.75 9.03
N ASP A 31 -3.65 -0.47 8.80
CA ASP A 31 -5.04 -0.83 9.08
C ASP A 31 -5.31 -0.87 10.59
N ALA A 32 -4.34 -1.24 11.43
CA ALA A 32 -4.50 -1.16 12.88
C ALA A 32 -4.62 0.29 13.42
N GLU A 33 -3.95 1.26 12.78
CA GLU A 33 -4.09 2.69 13.07
C GLU A 33 -5.48 3.22 12.72
N LEU A 34 -6.11 2.66 11.68
CA LEU A 34 -7.47 2.96 11.24
C LEU A 34 -8.57 2.20 12.01
N GLY A 35 -8.19 1.30 12.94
CA GLY A 35 -9.12 0.48 13.72
C GLY A 35 -9.51 -0.85 13.07
N GLU A 36 -9.00 -1.15 11.87
CA GLU A 36 -9.28 -2.33 11.07
C GLU A 36 -8.34 -3.49 11.45
N ARG A 37 -8.60 -4.09 12.61
CA ARG A 37 -7.78 -5.18 13.15
C ARG A 37 -8.35 -6.54 12.76
N GLY A 38 -7.91 -7.09 11.65
CA GLY A 38 -8.35 -8.43 11.23
C GLY A 38 -7.96 -8.82 9.82
N ARG A 39 -7.50 -7.87 9.00
CA ARG A 39 -7.17 -8.15 7.61
C ARG A 39 -5.91 -9.00 7.48
N GLN A 40 -5.99 -9.94 6.55
CA GLN A 40 -4.86 -10.77 6.12
C GLN A 40 -4.47 -10.40 4.70
N TYR A 41 -3.17 -10.48 4.40
CA TYR A 41 -2.63 -10.06 3.12
C TYR A 41 -1.68 -11.12 2.55
N ASP A 42 -1.82 -11.36 1.25
CA ASP A 42 -0.85 -12.10 0.46
C ASP A 42 -0.18 -11.14 -0.53
N LEU A 43 1.15 -11.17 -0.57
CA LEU A 43 1.93 -10.43 -1.55
C LEU A 43 2.05 -11.29 -2.81
N THR A 44 1.69 -10.70 -3.93
CA THR A 44 1.71 -11.36 -5.23
C THR A 44 2.54 -10.55 -6.22
N ASP A 45 3.29 -11.26 -7.06
CA ASP A 45 4.07 -10.68 -8.15
C ASP A 45 3.24 -10.54 -9.45
N GLY A 46 1.98 -11.00 -9.41
CA GLY A 46 1.07 -11.02 -10.54
C GLY A 46 0.23 -9.75 -10.68
N PRO A 47 -0.47 -9.57 -11.82
CA PRO A 47 -1.37 -8.43 -12.01
C PRO A 47 -2.52 -8.48 -11.00
N ALA A 48 -2.83 -7.33 -10.40
CA ALA A 48 -4.07 -7.17 -9.64
C ALA A 48 -5.26 -7.21 -10.62
N PHE A 49 -6.32 -7.92 -10.25
CA PHE A 49 -7.60 -7.76 -10.94
C PHE A 49 -8.28 -6.48 -10.41
N SER A 50 -8.95 -5.74 -11.29
CA SER A 50 -9.57 -4.45 -10.95
C SER A 50 -10.68 -4.54 -9.90
N ASN A 51 -11.18 -5.73 -9.60
CA ASN A 51 -12.22 -5.99 -8.60
C ASN A 51 -11.69 -6.58 -7.28
N GLU A 52 -10.37 -6.68 -7.10
CA GLU A 52 -9.78 -7.20 -5.86
C GLU A 52 -9.52 -6.08 -4.85
N THR A 53 -9.84 -6.34 -3.58
CA THR A 53 -9.44 -5.46 -2.49
C THR A 53 -7.97 -5.69 -2.18
N GLY A 54 -7.19 -4.61 -2.20
CA GLY A 54 -5.75 -4.71 -1.98
C GLY A 54 -5.01 -3.43 -2.35
N TYR A 55 -3.68 -3.48 -2.22
CA TYR A 55 -2.81 -2.34 -2.42
C TYR A 55 -1.71 -2.65 -3.43
N HIS A 56 -1.49 -1.74 -4.38
CA HIS A 56 -0.24 -1.66 -5.12
C HIS A 56 0.83 -1.03 -4.22
N VAL A 57 1.90 -1.77 -3.95
CA VAL A 57 2.92 -1.33 -3.00
C VAL A 57 4.18 -0.89 -3.71
N HIS A 58 4.68 0.28 -3.36
CA HIS A 58 5.96 0.80 -3.84
C HIS A 58 6.91 1.06 -2.68
N VAL A 59 8.21 0.81 -2.91
CA VAL A 59 9.25 1.21 -1.97
C VAL A 59 9.56 2.68 -2.20
N VAL A 60 9.49 3.50 -1.15
CA VAL A 60 9.67 4.95 -1.24
C VAL A 60 10.85 5.45 -0.37
N PRO A 61 11.40 6.64 -0.66
CA PRO A 61 12.38 7.28 0.22
C PRO A 61 11.84 7.50 1.63
N MET A 62 12.72 7.44 2.64
CA MET A 62 12.34 7.59 4.04
C MET A 62 11.86 9.01 4.39
N ASP A 63 12.31 10.01 3.63
CA ASP A 63 11.98 11.42 3.78
C ASP A 63 10.78 11.85 2.92
N LEU A 64 10.18 10.94 2.15
CA LEU A 64 8.96 11.23 1.42
C LEU A 64 7.80 11.46 2.40
N ASP A 65 7.20 12.63 2.30
CA ASP A 65 5.97 12.98 3.00
C ASP A 65 4.86 13.23 1.99
N ILE A 66 3.64 12.82 2.31
CA ILE A 66 2.47 12.91 1.44
C ILE A 66 1.39 13.68 2.18
N ALA A 67 1.20 14.93 1.78
CA ALA A 67 0.18 15.80 2.35
C ALA A 67 -1.23 15.44 1.87
N ASP A 68 -1.37 14.97 0.63
CA ASP A 68 -2.62 14.53 0.04
C ASP A 68 -2.41 13.25 -0.77
N GLY A 69 -3.05 12.16 -0.31
CA GLY A 69 -3.00 10.86 -0.97
C GLY A 69 -3.83 10.79 -2.27
N GLN A 70 -4.60 11.83 -2.58
CA GLN A 70 -5.40 11.96 -3.80
C GLN A 70 -4.72 12.82 -4.88
N ASP A 71 -3.57 13.43 -4.56
CA ASP A 71 -2.83 14.24 -5.53
C ASP A 71 -2.29 13.34 -6.66
N GLU A 72 -2.80 13.55 -7.87
CA GLU A 72 -2.43 12.76 -9.05
C GLU A 72 -0.95 12.82 -9.39
N ASP A 73 -0.29 13.95 -9.14
CA ASP A 73 1.13 14.11 -9.46
C ASP A 73 1.99 13.36 -8.43
N VAL A 74 1.57 13.35 -7.16
CA VAL A 74 2.19 12.50 -6.13
C VAL A 74 1.99 11.02 -6.47
N ILE A 75 0.78 10.60 -6.87
CA ILE A 75 0.48 9.22 -7.27
C ILE A 75 1.34 8.79 -8.45
N LYS A 76 1.52 9.64 -9.47
CA LYS A 76 2.39 9.36 -10.62
C LYS A 76 3.84 9.18 -10.19
N VAL A 77 4.35 10.05 -9.30
CA VAL A 77 5.72 9.94 -8.78
C VAL A 77 5.89 8.63 -8.01
N VAL A 78 4.98 8.29 -7.10
CA VAL A 78 5.06 7.04 -6.32
C VAL A 78 4.95 5.81 -7.21
N SER A 79 4.06 5.82 -8.21
CA SER A 79 3.87 4.72 -9.14
C SER A 79 5.11 4.45 -10.03
N ALA A 80 6.00 5.43 -10.18
CA ALA A 80 7.26 5.29 -10.90
C ALA A 80 8.40 4.74 -10.03
N LEU A 81 8.21 4.62 -8.71
CA LEU A 81 9.20 4.08 -7.78
C LEU A 81 9.20 2.54 -7.78
N PRO A 82 10.25 1.89 -7.23
CA PRO A 82 10.37 0.44 -7.25
C PRO A 82 9.12 -0.27 -6.73
N TYR A 83 8.52 -1.07 -7.60
CA TYR A 83 7.33 -1.84 -7.28
C TYR A 83 7.67 -3.03 -6.39
N ALA A 84 6.99 -3.13 -5.24
CA ALA A 84 7.17 -4.22 -4.29
C ALA A 84 6.20 -5.38 -4.53
N GLY A 85 5.13 -5.16 -5.28
CA GLY A 85 4.10 -6.16 -5.60
C GLY A 85 2.69 -5.71 -5.23
N TYR A 86 1.73 -6.59 -5.47
CA TYR A 86 0.33 -6.39 -5.10
C TYR A 86 0.01 -7.11 -3.79
N LEU A 87 -0.42 -6.36 -2.77
CA LEU A 87 -0.93 -6.89 -1.52
C LEU A 87 -2.43 -7.12 -1.64
N ARG A 88 -2.81 -8.38 -1.87
CA ARG A 88 -4.21 -8.81 -1.90
C ARG A 88 -4.73 -8.99 -0.48
N VAL A 89 -5.91 -8.45 -0.17
CA VAL A 89 -6.63 -8.78 1.06
C VAL A 89 -7.29 -10.15 0.88
N THR A 90 -6.95 -11.12 1.71
CA THR A 90 -7.42 -12.52 1.59
C THR A 90 -8.44 -12.92 2.65
N ALA A 91 -8.55 -12.14 3.73
CA ALA A 91 -9.62 -12.23 4.70
C ALA A 91 -9.80 -10.87 5.39
N SER A 92 -11.04 -10.53 5.71
CA SER A 92 -11.43 -9.44 6.61
C SER A 92 -12.36 -10.04 7.67
N ALA A 93 -11.98 -9.94 8.93
CA ALA A 93 -12.79 -10.42 10.07
C ALA A 93 -13.84 -9.38 10.47
#